data_AF-A0A2E3KEE9-F1
#
_entry.id   AF-A0A2E3KEE9-F1
#
_cell.length_a   1.000
_cell.length_b   1.000
_cell.length_c   1.000
_cell.angle_alpha   90.00
_cell.angle_beta   90.00
_cell.angle_gamma   90.00
#
_symmetry.space_group_name_H-M   'P 1'
#
loop_
_entity.id
_entity.type
_entity.pdbx_description
1 polymer ?
#
loop_
_entity_poly.entity_id
_entity_poly.type
_entity_poly.pdbx_seq_one_letter_code
_entity_poly.pdbx_strand_id
1 'polypeptide(L)'
;MLEFEKFGEVADIPYDMGLLDGLSDPVIVVNEKYNIVHHNRAYKRILEADPLSNATVALTKNKSITATIKKCLSGIPGQSNEIFMPNPIGLYFSVNMWRLPELRSEGPAWAMMVLRDVTAEKRAEEMRADFVANVSHELRSPLSALLGFIETLQGPAANDPGANKRFLGIMHSEAERMSRLIGDLLTLSKVESDEHISPDEIVEIGPIVKGVRSALSGEAENKGMKIEFIEEERIPLLLGDPDELTQVVQNLLANAINYGTPDNNIRLEIKNSSEMPGTGGEGIAIAVTNKGEGIPEAELSRITERFYRVDKGRSRSMGGTGLGLAIVKHIIGRHRGFLEIESELNQKTTFTVTLPSVSLELTKDM
;
A
#
# COMPACT_ATOMS: atom_id res chain seq x y z
N MET A 1 -16.49 35.70 -0.40
CA MET A 1 -17.33 35.81 -1.62
C MET A 1 -16.39 36.35 -2.70
N LEU A 2 -15.68 35.47 -3.39
CA LEU A 2 -14.77 35.87 -4.47
C LEU A 2 -15.66 36.15 -5.68
N GLU A 3 -15.72 37.42 -6.10
CA GLU A 3 -16.32 37.81 -7.37
C GLU A 3 -15.48 37.19 -8.48
N PHE A 4 -16.04 36.17 -9.13
CA PHE A 4 -15.60 35.79 -10.46
C PHE A 4 -15.93 36.98 -11.36
N GLU A 5 -14.91 37.64 -11.92
CA GLU A 5 -15.12 38.56 -13.04
C GLU A 5 -16.03 37.86 -14.05
N LYS A 6 -17.18 38.47 -14.33
CA LYS A 6 -18.00 38.08 -15.47
C LYS A 6 -17.06 38.12 -16.67
N PHE A 7 -16.68 36.94 -17.17
CA PHE A 7 -16.05 36.80 -18.47
C PHE A 7 -16.91 37.63 -19.44
N GLY A 8 -16.26 38.63 -20.04
CA GLY A 8 -16.92 39.60 -20.92
C GLY A 8 -17.75 38.91 -21.99
N GLU A 9 -18.74 39.64 -22.49
CA GLU A 9 -19.65 39.28 -23.59
C GLU A 9 -19.21 38.06 -24.38
N VAL A 10 -20.03 37.01 -24.29
CA VAL A 10 -19.95 35.72 -25.00
C VAL A 10 -19.24 35.91 -26.35
N ALA A 11 -17.95 35.54 -26.40
CA ALA A 11 -17.30 35.32 -27.68
C ALA A 11 -18.18 34.32 -28.45
N ASP A 12 -18.45 34.59 -29.72
CA ASP A 12 -19.34 33.80 -30.58
C ASP A 12 -18.75 32.37 -30.73
N ILE A 13 -19.02 31.51 -29.75
CA ILE A 13 -18.48 30.16 -29.65
C ILE A 13 -19.19 29.32 -30.72
N PRO A 14 -18.49 28.78 -31.74
CA PRO A 14 -19.11 28.12 -32.88
C PRO A 14 -19.63 26.70 -32.57
N TYR A 15 -19.73 26.31 -31.29
CA TYR A 15 -20.16 25.00 -30.83
C TYR A 15 -21.16 25.14 -29.68
N ASP A 16 -22.15 24.25 -29.61
CA ASP A 16 -22.93 24.08 -28.37
C ASP A 16 -22.06 23.34 -27.34
N MET A 17 -21.45 24.13 -26.45
CA MET A 17 -20.55 23.60 -25.43
C MET A 17 -21.28 22.94 -24.26
N GLY A 18 -22.62 23.06 -24.17
CA GLY A 18 -23.41 22.43 -23.10
C GLY A 18 -23.32 20.90 -23.08
N LEU A 19 -22.99 20.29 -24.23
CA LEU A 19 -22.75 18.83 -24.33
C LEU A 19 -21.54 18.36 -23.51
N LEU A 20 -20.55 19.23 -23.27
CA LEU A 20 -19.34 18.88 -22.52
C LEU A 20 -19.61 18.69 -21.01
N ASP A 21 -20.74 19.20 -20.50
CA ASP A 21 -21.15 19.00 -19.11
C ASP A 21 -21.62 17.58 -18.80
N GLY A 22 -21.92 16.78 -19.83
CA GLY A 22 -22.21 15.35 -19.68
C GLY A 22 -20.97 14.48 -19.41
N LEU A 23 -19.77 15.03 -19.64
CA LEU A 23 -18.51 14.31 -19.43
C LEU A 23 -18.13 14.31 -17.94
N SER A 24 -17.70 13.15 -17.44
CA SER A 24 -17.21 13.00 -16.06
C SER A 24 -15.82 13.61 -15.88
N ASP A 25 -15.00 13.57 -16.93
CA ASP A 25 -13.67 14.15 -16.92
C ASP A 25 -13.72 15.68 -17.08
N PRO A 26 -12.84 16.43 -16.39
CA PRO A 26 -12.64 17.84 -16.62
C PRO A 26 -12.26 18.18 -18.07
N VAL A 27 -13.00 19.10 -18.68
CA VAL A 27 -12.75 19.59 -20.04
C VAL A 27 -12.57 21.10 -20.06
N ILE A 28 -11.59 21.55 -20.84
CA ILE A 28 -11.26 22.96 -21.07
C ILE A 28 -11.15 23.19 -22.58
N VAL A 29 -11.66 24.31 -23.06
CA VAL A 29 -11.44 24.78 -24.43
C VAL A 29 -10.61 26.04 -24.40
N VAL A 30 -9.56 26.08 -25.22
CA VAL A 30 -8.65 27.23 -25.37
C VAL A 30 -8.66 27.78 -26.79
N ASN A 31 -8.51 29.10 -26.91
CA ASN A 31 -8.34 29.77 -28.19
C ASN A 31 -6.85 29.86 -28.61
N GLU A 32 -6.60 30.46 -29.77
CA GLU A 32 -5.26 30.67 -30.35
C GLU A 32 -4.30 31.48 -29.47
N LYS A 33 -4.85 32.29 -28.55
CA LYS A 33 -4.07 33.08 -27.58
C LYS A 33 -3.79 32.30 -26.29
N TYR A 34 -4.10 31.01 -26.25
CA TYR A 34 -4.01 30.13 -25.07
C TYR A 34 -4.95 30.51 -23.92
N ASN A 35 -5.95 31.35 -24.19
CA ASN A 35 -6.93 31.74 -23.18
C ASN A 35 -8.04 30.70 -23.13
N ILE A 36 -8.46 30.35 -21.91
CA ILE A 36 -9.60 29.46 -21.68
C ILE A 36 -10.87 30.21 -22.09
N VAL A 37 -11.60 29.65 -23.06
CA VAL A 37 -12.86 30.19 -23.56
C VAL A 37 -14.07 29.44 -23.00
N HIS A 38 -13.89 28.18 -22.59
CA HIS A 38 -14.95 27.38 -21.99
C HIS A 38 -14.36 26.31 -21.07
N HIS A 39 -15.14 25.87 -20.08
CA HIS A 39 -14.86 24.69 -19.26
C HIS A 39 -16.16 24.01 -18.81
N ASN A 40 -16.13 22.70 -18.60
CA ASN A 40 -17.29 21.96 -18.14
C ASN A 40 -17.47 21.97 -16.61
N ARG A 41 -18.57 21.38 -16.13
CA ARG A 41 -18.91 21.22 -14.71
C ARG A 41 -17.87 20.42 -13.93
N ALA A 42 -17.27 19.39 -14.53
CA ALA A 42 -16.25 18.57 -13.88
C ALA A 42 -14.99 19.40 -13.56
N TYR A 43 -14.55 20.23 -14.49
CA TYR A 43 -13.45 21.16 -14.26
C TYR A 43 -13.79 22.24 -13.21
N LYS A 44 -15.04 22.73 -13.21
CA LYS A 44 -15.50 23.69 -12.21
C LYS A 44 -15.35 23.18 -10.77
N ARG A 45 -15.61 21.90 -10.53
CA ARG A 45 -15.44 21.28 -9.19
C ARG A 45 -13.99 21.28 -8.73
N ILE A 46 -13.03 21.12 -9.64
CA ILE A 46 -11.60 21.24 -9.33
C ILE A 46 -11.25 22.67 -8.92
N LEU A 47 -11.80 23.67 -9.62
CA LEU A 47 -11.62 25.09 -9.27
C LEU A 47 -12.26 25.45 -7.91
N GLU A 48 -13.45 24.91 -7.62
CA GLU A 48 -14.19 25.18 -6.38
C GLU A 48 -13.54 24.51 -5.15
N ALA A 49 -12.79 23.42 -5.35
CA ALA A 49 -12.08 22.72 -4.28
C ALA A 49 -10.81 23.45 -3.78
N ASP A 50 -10.28 24.41 -4.56
CA ASP A 50 -9.19 25.29 -4.14
C ASP A 50 -9.40 26.73 -4.67
N PRO A 51 -10.22 27.55 -3.97
CA PRO A 51 -10.57 28.91 -4.37
C PRO A 51 -9.40 29.89 -4.41
N LEU A 52 -8.28 29.54 -3.78
CA LEU A 52 -7.04 30.33 -3.75
C LEU A 52 -6.10 29.95 -4.90
N SER A 53 -6.26 28.75 -5.47
CA SER A 53 -5.55 28.39 -6.67
C SER A 53 -6.15 29.15 -7.84
N ASN A 54 -5.31 29.99 -8.42
CA ASN A 54 -5.40 30.43 -9.79
C ASN A 54 -5.25 29.21 -10.75
N ALA A 55 -5.94 28.09 -10.54
CA ALA A 55 -5.75 26.82 -11.26
C ALA A 55 -5.94 26.97 -12.78
N THR A 56 -6.89 27.80 -13.19
CA THR A 56 -7.13 28.24 -14.58
C THR A 56 -5.88 28.89 -15.20
N VAL A 57 -5.15 29.66 -14.40
CA VAL A 57 -3.92 30.37 -14.76
C VAL A 57 -2.68 29.48 -14.59
N ALA A 58 -2.70 28.50 -13.67
CA ALA A 58 -1.58 27.60 -13.40
C ALA A 58 -1.37 26.57 -14.53
N LEU A 59 -2.46 26.04 -15.10
CA LEU A 59 -2.42 25.13 -16.24
C LEU A 59 -1.90 25.85 -17.50
N THR A 60 -2.46 27.00 -17.84
CA THR A 60 -2.06 27.77 -19.04
C THR A 60 -0.67 28.40 -18.93
N LYS A 61 -0.15 28.64 -17.70
CA LYS A 61 1.23 29.09 -17.45
C LYS A 61 2.25 27.96 -17.33
N ASN A 62 1.83 26.71 -17.24
CA ASN A 62 2.76 25.59 -17.26
C ASN A 62 3.42 25.51 -18.64
N LYS A 63 4.73 25.75 -18.71
CA LYS A 63 5.50 25.78 -19.97
C LYS A 63 5.32 24.51 -20.81
N SER A 64 5.17 23.35 -20.17
CA SER A 64 4.94 22.07 -20.83
C SER A 64 3.58 22.04 -21.53
N ILE A 65 2.54 22.53 -20.86
CA ILE A 65 1.17 22.60 -21.39
C ILE A 65 1.10 23.64 -22.52
N THR A 66 1.66 24.85 -22.34
CA THR A 66 1.67 25.88 -23.40
C THR A 66 2.38 25.38 -24.66
N ALA A 67 3.50 24.67 -24.52
CA ALA A 67 4.21 24.07 -25.64
C ALA A 67 3.37 23.00 -26.34
N THR A 68 2.60 22.22 -25.58
CA THR A 68 1.71 21.17 -26.10
C THR A 68 0.51 21.76 -26.83
N ILE A 69 -0.10 22.83 -26.29
CA ILE A 69 -1.19 23.55 -26.97
C ILE A 69 -0.68 24.13 -28.29
N LYS A 70 0.51 24.75 -28.30
CA LYS A 70 1.12 25.28 -29.53
C LYS A 70 1.31 24.20 -30.60
N LYS A 71 1.79 23.02 -30.21
CA LYS A 71 1.93 21.86 -31.13
C LYS A 71 0.58 21.38 -31.65
N CYS A 72 -0.42 21.26 -30.78
CA CYS A 72 -1.78 20.85 -31.13
C CYS A 72 -2.41 21.83 -32.14
N LEU A 73 -2.34 23.13 -31.87
CA LEU A 73 -2.85 24.19 -32.76
C LEU A 73 -2.11 24.23 -34.10
N SER A 74 -0.81 23.89 -34.13
CA SER A 74 -0.04 23.80 -35.39
C SER A 74 -0.44 22.65 -36.32
N GLY A 75 -1.41 21.80 -35.93
CA GLY A 75 -2.00 20.79 -36.80
C GLY A 75 -1.55 19.35 -36.54
N ILE A 76 -0.86 19.08 -35.43
CA ILE A 76 -0.58 17.70 -35.00
C ILE A 76 -1.75 17.22 -34.15
N PRO A 77 -2.59 16.29 -34.63
CA PRO A 77 -3.73 15.79 -33.87
C PRO A 77 -3.27 14.96 -32.66
N GLY A 78 -4.06 15.00 -31.58
CA GLY A 78 -3.93 14.09 -30.44
C GLY A 78 -2.61 14.20 -29.69
N GLN A 79 -2.39 15.31 -28.97
CA GLN A 79 -1.24 15.46 -28.10
C GLN A 79 -1.60 15.02 -26.68
N SER A 80 -0.71 14.27 -26.03
CA SER A 80 -0.86 13.89 -24.62
C SER A 80 0.33 14.39 -23.83
N ASN A 81 0.08 14.84 -22.60
CA ASN A 81 1.13 15.26 -21.68
C ASN A 81 0.68 14.96 -20.24
N GLU A 82 1.60 14.55 -19.39
CA GLU A 82 1.31 14.31 -17.98
C GLU A 82 1.77 15.51 -17.15
N ILE A 83 0.94 15.91 -16.19
CA ILE A 83 1.23 17.03 -15.31
C ILE A 83 1.01 16.63 -13.86
N PHE A 84 1.85 17.19 -12.99
CA PHE A 84 1.65 17.13 -11.55
C PHE A 84 1.15 18.48 -11.05
N MET A 85 0.03 18.46 -10.32
CA MET A 85 -0.59 19.61 -9.68
C MET A 85 -0.40 19.50 -8.16
N PRO A 86 0.56 20.24 -7.57
CA PRO A 86 0.93 20.05 -6.17
C PRO A 86 -0.16 20.49 -5.17
N ASN A 87 -1.00 21.47 -5.51
CA ASN A 87 -2.07 21.99 -4.66
C ASN A 87 -3.45 21.69 -5.26
N PRO A 88 -4.47 21.37 -4.44
CA PRO A 88 -4.45 21.23 -2.98
C PRO A 88 -3.97 19.86 -2.45
N ILE A 89 -3.95 18.78 -3.27
CA ILE A 89 -3.68 17.40 -2.81
C ILE A 89 -2.77 16.61 -3.79
N GLY A 90 -1.75 17.24 -4.40
CA GLY A 90 -0.74 16.53 -5.21
C GLY A 90 -1.32 15.52 -6.21
N LEU A 91 -2.00 16.02 -7.24
CA LEU A 91 -2.71 15.21 -8.24
C LEU A 91 -1.90 15.06 -9.52
N TYR A 92 -1.99 13.89 -10.15
CA TYR A 92 -1.44 13.63 -11.48
C TYR A 92 -2.57 13.64 -12.51
N PHE A 93 -2.43 14.42 -13.57
CA PHE A 93 -3.36 14.45 -14.69
C PHE A 93 -2.69 14.04 -15.98
N SER A 94 -3.32 13.15 -16.73
CA SER A 94 -3.06 12.95 -18.15
C SER A 94 -3.89 13.96 -18.92
N VAL A 95 -3.21 14.85 -19.64
CA VAL A 95 -3.80 15.95 -20.38
C VAL A 95 -3.80 15.59 -21.86
N ASN A 96 -4.97 15.27 -22.39
CA ASN A 96 -5.14 14.96 -23.79
C ASN A 96 -5.72 16.17 -24.52
N MET A 97 -5.12 16.52 -25.65
CA MET A 97 -5.46 17.72 -26.41
C MET A 97 -5.80 17.37 -27.85
N TRP A 98 -6.93 17.92 -28.31
CA TRP A 98 -7.39 17.79 -29.68
C TRP A 98 -7.66 19.16 -30.27
N ARG A 99 -7.17 19.39 -31.48
CA ARG A 99 -7.60 20.55 -32.27
C ARG A 99 -9.06 20.33 -32.67
N LEU A 100 -9.90 21.31 -32.39
CA LEU A 100 -11.30 21.28 -32.82
C LEU A 100 -11.38 21.59 -34.33
N PRO A 101 -12.20 20.85 -35.09
CA PRO A 101 -12.30 21.01 -36.55
C PRO A 101 -12.94 22.35 -36.94
N GLU A 102 -12.38 23.06 -37.92
CA GLU A 102 -12.96 24.32 -38.41
C GLU A 102 -14.34 24.09 -39.07
N LEU A 103 -15.43 24.49 -38.40
CA LEU A 103 -16.79 24.49 -38.98
C LEU A 103 -17.05 25.70 -39.89
N ARG A 104 -16.26 26.77 -39.77
CA ARG A 104 -16.30 27.95 -40.65
C ARG A 104 -14.94 28.07 -41.36
N SER A 105 -14.94 28.22 -42.68
CA SER A 105 -13.73 28.32 -43.53
C SER A 105 -12.75 29.45 -43.16
N GLU A 106 -13.07 30.33 -42.21
CA GLU A 106 -12.22 31.45 -41.75
C GLU A 106 -12.23 31.62 -40.22
N GLY A 107 -12.60 30.58 -39.45
CA GLY A 107 -12.64 30.64 -37.99
C GLY A 107 -11.29 30.37 -37.32
N PRO A 108 -11.02 30.96 -36.13
CA PRO A 108 -9.79 30.70 -35.38
C PRO A 108 -9.70 29.23 -34.91
N ALA A 109 -8.50 28.66 -34.93
CA ALA A 109 -8.23 27.28 -34.50
C ALA A 109 -8.27 27.16 -32.97
N TRP A 110 -9.13 26.28 -32.47
CA TRP A 110 -9.27 26.04 -31.03
C TRP A 110 -8.76 24.66 -30.64
N ALA A 111 -8.41 24.50 -29.38
CA ALA A 111 -8.03 23.20 -28.83
C ALA A 111 -8.94 22.87 -27.64
N MET A 112 -9.41 21.62 -27.63
CA MET A 112 -10.06 21.00 -26.49
C MET A 112 -9.00 20.22 -25.70
N MET A 113 -9.05 20.37 -24.39
CA MET A 113 -8.19 19.70 -23.43
C MET A 113 -9.06 18.90 -22.48
N VAL A 114 -8.77 17.61 -22.32
CA VAL A 114 -9.40 16.73 -21.34
C VAL A 114 -8.35 16.34 -20.32
N LEU A 115 -8.65 16.55 -19.04
CA LEU A 115 -7.77 16.16 -17.95
C LEU A 115 -8.33 14.89 -17.33
N ARG A 116 -7.63 13.78 -17.50
CA ARG A 116 -7.95 12.54 -16.80
C ARG A 116 -7.11 12.45 -15.55
N ASP A 117 -7.74 12.27 -14.39
CA ASP A 117 -7.03 11.97 -13.15
C ASP A 117 -6.39 10.58 -13.28
N VAL A 118 -5.06 10.54 -13.20
CA VAL A 118 -4.25 9.32 -13.23
C VAL A 118 -3.46 9.15 -11.94
N THR A 119 -3.89 9.81 -10.86
CA THR A 119 -3.19 9.84 -9.57
C THR A 119 -3.08 8.45 -8.97
N ALA A 120 -4.15 7.63 -9.05
CA ALA A 120 -4.13 6.27 -8.54
C ALA A 120 -3.13 5.39 -9.31
N GLU A 121 -3.15 5.46 -10.64
CA GLU A 121 -2.23 4.74 -11.50
C GLU A 121 -0.78 5.14 -11.25
N LYS A 122 -0.51 6.45 -11.13
CA LYS A 122 0.85 6.97 -10.86
C LYS A 122 1.35 6.59 -9.48
N ARG A 123 0.53 6.71 -8.44
CA ARG A 123 0.93 6.26 -7.10
C ARG A 123 1.16 4.75 -7.06
N ALA A 124 0.39 3.97 -7.80
CA ALA A 124 0.64 2.53 -7.94
C ALA A 124 1.95 2.22 -8.68
N GLU A 125 2.28 2.98 -9.72
CA GLU A 125 3.56 2.89 -10.46
C GLU A 125 4.75 3.26 -9.55
N GLU A 126 4.66 4.38 -8.83
CA GLU A 126 5.65 4.83 -7.84
C GLU A 126 5.85 3.78 -6.74
N MET A 127 4.77 3.27 -6.14
CA MET A 127 4.83 2.22 -5.12
C MET A 127 5.50 0.93 -5.64
N ARG A 128 5.26 0.55 -6.90
CA ARG A 128 5.95 -0.60 -7.53
C ARG A 128 7.44 -0.33 -7.74
N ALA A 129 7.79 0.86 -8.21
CA ALA A 129 9.19 1.25 -8.40
C ALA A 129 9.96 1.28 -7.07
N ASP A 130 9.36 1.88 -6.03
CA ASP A 130 9.90 1.92 -4.68
C ASP A 130 10.05 0.53 -4.09
N PHE A 131 9.09 -0.37 -4.32
CA PHE A 131 9.20 -1.77 -3.93
C PHE A 131 10.43 -2.44 -4.57
N VAL A 132 10.62 -2.32 -5.89
CA VAL A 132 11.76 -2.92 -6.59
C VAL A 132 13.10 -2.34 -6.10
N ALA A 133 13.14 -1.03 -5.86
CA ALA A 133 14.32 -0.37 -5.30
C ALA A 133 14.62 -0.90 -3.88
N ASN A 134 13.62 -0.98 -3.01
CA ASN A 134 13.77 -1.47 -1.64
C ASN A 134 14.20 -2.94 -1.57
N VAL A 135 13.60 -3.81 -2.39
CA VAL A 135 14.05 -5.21 -2.54
C VAL A 135 15.53 -5.28 -2.91
N SER A 136 15.91 -4.50 -3.92
CA SER A 136 17.30 -4.47 -4.41
C SER A 136 18.28 -4.03 -3.32
N HIS A 137 17.91 -3.02 -2.53
CA HIS A 137 18.72 -2.53 -1.42
C HIS A 137 18.82 -3.54 -0.26
N GLU A 138 17.71 -4.15 0.13
CA GLU A 138 17.66 -5.12 1.24
C GLU A 138 18.34 -6.44 0.91
N LEU A 139 18.46 -6.81 -0.38
CA LEU A 139 19.26 -7.96 -0.84
C LEU A 139 20.75 -7.62 -1.02
N ARG A 140 21.08 -6.42 -1.52
CA ARG A 140 22.48 -6.04 -1.79
C ARG A 140 23.32 -5.97 -0.51
N SER A 141 22.78 -5.38 0.56
CA SER A 141 23.51 -5.21 1.83
C SER A 141 24.00 -6.53 2.45
N PRO A 142 23.13 -7.55 2.68
CA PRO A 142 23.58 -8.83 3.23
C PRO A 142 24.51 -9.57 2.25
N LEU A 143 24.27 -9.49 0.94
CA LEU A 143 25.14 -10.10 -0.06
C LEU A 143 26.56 -9.50 -0.03
N SER A 144 26.68 -8.17 0.06
CA SER A 144 27.98 -7.51 0.22
C SER A 144 28.69 -7.92 1.51
N ALA A 145 27.96 -8.08 2.62
CA ALA A 145 28.54 -8.57 3.87
C ALA A 145 29.04 -10.01 3.75
N LEU A 146 28.26 -10.90 3.13
CA LEU A 146 28.66 -12.28 2.84
C LEU A 146 29.94 -12.34 2.01
N LEU A 147 30.01 -11.56 0.92
CA LEU A 147 31.20 -11.48 0.09
C LEU A 147 32.43 -10.99 0.88
N GLY A 148 32.29 -9.94 1.69
CA GLY A 148 33.39 -9.45 2.53
C GLY A 148 33.87 -10.45 3.59
N PHE A 149 32.96 -11.23 4.20
CA PHE A 149 33.35 -12.30 5.11
C PHE A 149 34.05 -13.45 4.39
N ILE A 150 33.58 -13.82 3.19
CA ILE A 150 34.25 -14.82 2.35
C ILE A 150 35.66 -14.36 1.99
N GLU A 151 35.84 -13.11 1.54
CA GLU A 151 37.16 -12.54 1.24
C GLU A 151 38.08 -12.55 2.46
N THR A 152 37.55 -12.22 3.65
CA THR A 152 38.30 -12.24 4.91
C THR A 152 38.77 -13.65 5.27
N LEU A 153 37.89 -14.64 5.12
CA LEU A 153 38.18 -16.05 5.38
C LEU A 153 39.09 -16.68 4.32
N GLN A 154 39.11 -16.16 3.10
CA GLN A 154 40.02 -16.62 2.05
C GLN A 154 41.41 -15.98 2.14
N GLY A 155 41.53 -14.79 2.75
CA GLY A 155 42.79 -14.07 2.88
C GLY A 155 43.29 -13.97 4.32
N PRO A 156 43.14 -12.82 5.00
CA PRO A 156 43.81 -12.55 6.28
C PRO A 156 43.50 -13.54 7.40
N ALA A 157 42.29 -14.10 7.41
CA ALA A 157 41.79 -14.98 8.47
C ALA A 157 41.78 -16.47 8.09
N ALA A 158 42.36 -16.87 6.95
CA ALA A 158 42.26 -18.24 6.44
C ALA A 158 42.71 -19.33 7.42
N ASN A 159 43.70 -19.02 8.26
CA ASN A 159 44.26 -19.93 9.26
C ASN A 159 43.89 -19.56 10.71
N ASP A 160 42.82 -18.78 10.91
CA ASP A 160 42.30 -18.43 12.24
C ASP A 160 40.98 -19.19 12.54
N PRO A 161 41.04 -20.30 13.32
CA PRO A 161 39.84 -21.07 13.66
C PRO A 161 38.78 -20.28 14.43
N GLY A 162 39.18 -19.29 15.23
CA GLY A 162 38.27 -18.44 15.99
C GLY A 162 37.50 -17.49 15.08
N ALA A 163 38.20 -16.86 14.14
CA ALA A 163 37.57 -16.05 13.09
C ALA A 163 36.66 -16.90 12.19
N ASN A 164 37.09 -18.10 11.81
CA ASN A 164 36.29 -19.03 10.99
C ASN A 164 34.93 -19.32 11.65
N LYS A 165 34.94 -19.74 12.92
CA LYS A 165 33.68 -20.06 13.64
C LYS A 165 32.76 -18.86 13.74
N ARG A 166 33.31 -17.67 14.04
CA ARG A 166 32.52 -16.43 14.16
C ARG A 166 31.92 -16.00 12.82
N PHE A 167 32.73 -15.90 11.77
CA PHE A 167 32.28 -15.41 10.47
C PHE A 167 31.33 -16.38 9.78
N LEU A 168 31.55 -17.70 9.89
CA LEU A 168 30.60 -18.69 9.38
C LEU A 168 29.23 -18.58 10.07
N GLY A 169 29.20 -18.31 11.38
CA GLY A 169 27.95 -18.06 12.10
C GLY A 169 27.22 -16.81 11.62
N ILE A 170 27.94 -15.71 11.41
CA ILE A 170 27.36 -14.47 10.86
C ILE A 170 26.85 -14.70 9.43
N MET A 171 27.64 -15.38 8.60
CA MET A 171 27.24 -15.70 7.23
C MET A 171 25.98 -16.56 7.18
N HIS A 172 25.87 -17.56 8.05
CA HIS A 172 24.67 -18.37 8.17
C HIS A 172 23.43 -17.53 8.52
N SER A 173 23.56 -16.65 9.52
CA SER A 173 22.49 -15.72 9.92
C SER A 173 22.04 -14.81 8.75
N GLU A 174 22.99 -14.24 8.01
CA GLU A 174 22.67 -13.39 6.84
C GLU A 174 22.02 -14.19 5.70
N ALA A 175 22.48 -15.43 5.46
CA ALA A 175 21.88 -16.31 4.47
C ALA A 175 20.44 -16.70 4.85
N GLU A 176 20.17 -17.05 6.12
CA GLU A 176 18.82 -17.30 6.61
C GLU A 176 17.92 -16.07 6.50
N ARG A 177 18.47 -14.88 6.80
CA ARG A 177 17.74 -13.62 6.63
C ARG A 177 17.37 -13.37 5.17
N MET A 178 18.28 -13.59 4.23
CA MET A 178 18.01 -13.49 2.80
C MET A 178 16.96 -14.52 2.36
N SER A 179 17.05 -15.76 2.85
CA SER A 179 16.08 -16.81 2.56
C SER A 179 14.66 -16.43 3.00
N ARG A 180 14.51 -15.92 4.24
CA ARG A 180 13.23 -15.39 4.74
C ARG A 180 12.72 -14.23 3.89
N LEU A 181 13.58 -13.27 3.54
CA LEU A 181 13.18 -12.14 2.69
C LEU A 181 12.67 -12.60 1.32
N ILE A 182 13.33 -13.57 0.69
CA ILE A 182 12.89 -14.13 -0.60
C ILE A 182 11.55 -14.86 -0.45
N GLY A 183 11.39 -15.66 0.61
CA GLY A 183 10.11 -16.33 0.92
C GLY A 183 8.96 -15.35 1.12
N ASP A 184 9.19 -14.28 1.89
CA ASP A 184 8.23 -13.19 2.11
C ASP A 184 7.83 -12.51 0.80
N LEU A 185 8.78 -12.27 -0.11
CA LEU A 185 8.52 -11.66 -1.41
C LEU A 185 7.69 -12.56 -2.33
N LEU A 186 8.00 -13.85 -2.36
CA LEU A 186 7.23 -14.83 -3.15
C LEU A 186 5.81 -14.97 -2.62
N THR A 187 5.66 -15.00 -1.29
CA THR A 187 4.34 -15.00 -0.65
C THR A 187 3.55 -13.76 -1.04
N LEU A 188 4.14 -12.58 -0.81
CA LEU A 188 3.48 -11.30 -1.11
C LEU A 188 3.04 -11.24 -2.56
N SER A 189 3.91 -11.64 -3.50
CA SER A 189 3.59 -11.67 -4.92
C SER A 189 2.43 -12.62 -5.26
N LYS A 190 2.35 -13.79 -4.61
CA LYS A 190 1.27 -14.77 -4.81
C LYS A 190 -0.07 -14.25 -4.26
N VAL A 191 -0.05 -13.69 -3.05
CA VAL A 191 -1.29 -13.17 -2.44
C VAL A 191 -1.80 -11.94 -3.18
N GLU A 192 -0.91 -11.08 -3.68
CA GLU A 192 -1.28 -9.92 -4.51
C GLU A 192 -1.84 -10.33 -5.88
N SER A 193 -1.33 -11.38 -6.52
CA SER A 193 -1.89 -11.85 -7.80
C SER A 193 -3.31 -12.39 -7.65
N ASP A 194 -3.59 -12.95 -6.48
CA ASP A 194 -4.85 -13.63 -6.18
C ASP A 194 -5.77 -12.81 -5.27
N GLU A 195 -5.49 -11.53 -5.04
CA GLU A 195 -6.20 -10.68 -4.05
C GLU A 195 -7.74 -10.64 -4.26
N HIS A 196 -8.17 -10.82 -5.50
CA HIS A 196 -9.59 -10.85 -5.89
C HIS A 196 -10.24 -12.23 -5.77
N ILE A 197 -9.46 -13.29 -5.57
CA ILE A 197 -9.90 -14.68 -5.51
C ILE A 197 -9.92 -15.12 -4.04
N SER A 198 -11.11 -15.09 -3.43
CA SER A 198 -11.28 -15.56 -2.06
C SER A 198 -11.04 -17.08 -1.98
N PRO A 199 -10.35 -17.57 -0.93
CA PRO A 199 -10.21 -19.00 -0.71
C PRO A 199 -11.56 -19.66 -0.40
N ASP A 200 -11.66 -20.96 -0.71
CA ASP A 200 -12.89 -21.75 -0.63
C ASP A 200 -12.73 -23.04 0.21
N GLU A 201 -11.56 -23.27 0.80
CA GLU A 201 -11.34 -24.39 1.72
C GLU A 201 -11.92 -24.09 3.11
N ILE A 202 -12.61 -25.08 3.69
CA ILE A 202 -13.15 -24.97 5.05
C ILE A 202 -12.03 -25.24 6.07
N VAL A 203 -11.80 -24.29 6.97
CA VAL A 203 -10.67 -24.33 7.92
C VAL A 203 -11.14 -24.20 9.36
N GLU A 204 -10.54 -25.03 10.22
CA GLU A 204 -10.56 -24.88 11.67
C GLU A 204 -9.33 -24.06 12.11
N ILE A 205 -9.55 -22.84 12.62
CA ILE A 205 -8.44 -21.94 12.97
C ILE A 205 -7.70 -22.34 14.26
N GLY A 206 -8.39 -22.99 15.20
CA GLY A 206 -7.84 -23.39 16.49
C GLY A 206 -6.57 -24.26 16.36
N PRO A 207 -6.59 -25.37 15.58
CA PRO A 207 -5.42 -26.19 15.30
C PRO A 207 -4.23 -25.40 14.71
N ILE A 208 -4.48 -24.49 13.77
CA ILE A 208 -3.44 -23.65 13.14
C ILE A 208 -2.75 -22.79 14.21
N VAL A 209 -3.54 -22.06 15.00
CA VAL A 209 -3.02 -21.16 16.04
C VAL A 209 -2.23 -21.93 17.10
N LYS A 210 -2.72 -23.11 17.51
CA LYS A 210 -2.02 -24.01 18.45
C LYS A 210 -0.68 -24.50 17.88
N GLY A 211 -0.65 -24.89 16.61
CA GLY A 211 0.56 -25.33 15.92
C GLY A 211 1.62 -24.23 15.88
N VAL A 212 1.24 -23.02 15.46
CA VAL A 212 2.14 -21.87 15.41
C VAL A 212 2.66 -21.48 16.80
N ARG A 213 1.77 -21.43 17.80
CA ARG A 213 2.17 -21.19 19.19
C ARG A 213 3.22 -22.19 19.64
N SER A 214 3.03 -23.48 19.38
CA SER A 214 3.98 -24.51 19.78
C SER A 214 5.34 -24.32 19.12
N ALA A 215 5.36 -23.95 17.84
CA ALA A 215 6.59 -23.70 17.09
C ALA A 215 7.39 -22.50 17.63
N LEU A 216 6.70 -21.43 18.05
CA LEU A 216 7.33 -20.19 18.51
C LEU A 216 7.55 -20.11 20.03
N SER A 217 7.05 -21.08 20.80
CA SER A 217 7.17 -21.06 22.28
C SER A 217 8.63 -21.08 22.74
N GLY A 218 9.48 -21.89 22.11
CA GLY A 218 10.91 -21.96 22.46
C GLY A 218 11.66 -20.65 22.18
N GLU A 219 11.32 -19.94 21.10
CA GLU A 219 11.91 -18.62 20.82
C GLU A 219 11.45 -17.58 21.84
N ALA A 220 10.16 -17.57 22.19
CA ALA A 220 9.61 -16.68 23.22
C ALA A 220 10.31 -16.92 24.57
N GLU A 221 10.46 -18.18 24.98
CA GLU A 221 11.10 -18.57 26.24
C GLU A 221 12.58 -18.15 26.29
N ASN A 222 13.32 -18.30 25.19
CA ASN A 222 14.71 -17.84 25.08
C ASN A 222 14.85 -16.32 25.27
N LYS A 223 13.79 -15.55 25.01
CA LYS A 223 13.71 -14.11 25.26
C LYS A 223 13.01 -13.75 26.57
N GLY A 224 12.73 -14.75 27.43
CA GLY A 224 12.10 -14.57 28.74
C GLY A 224 10.58 -14.40 28.73
N MET A 225 9.92 -14.55 27.58
CA MET A 225 8.47 -14.36 27.43
C MET A 225 7.72 -15.69 27.41
N LYS A 226 6.45 -15.68 27.82
CA LYS A 226 5.53 -16.81 27.69
C LYS A 226 4.35 -16.45 26.78
N ILE A 227 3.92 -17.40 25.95
CA ILE A 227 2.71 -17.25 25.12
C ILE A 227 1.51 -17.86 25.86
N GLU A 228 0.65 -17.00 26.40
CA GLU A 228 -0.63 -17.35 26.98
C GLU A 228 -1.68 -17.45 25.88
N PHE A 229 -2.40 -18.57 25.85
CA PHE A 229 -3.42 -18.84 24.84
C PHE A 229 -4.79 -18.94 25.48
N ILE A 230 -5.75 -18.20 24.93
CA ILE A 230 -7.14 -18.17 25.36
C ILE A 230 -8.00 -18.48 24.14
N GLU A 231 -8.82 -19.50 24.22
CA GLU A 231 -9.70 -19.94 23.14
C GLU A 231 -11.11 -20.06 23.71
N GLU A 232 -12.09 -19.49 23.00
CA GLU A 232 -13.49 -19.65 23.34
C GLU A 232 -13.98 -21.06 22.95
N GLU A 233 -14.93 -21.64 23.71
CA GLU A 233 -15.31 -23.06 23.59
C GLU A 233 -15.85 -23.48 22.21
N ARG A 234 -16.40 -22.55 21.43
CA ARG A 234 -17.04 -22.84 20.14
C ARG A 234 -16.67 -21.80 19.11
N ILE A 235 -15.49 -21.96 18.52
CA ILE A 235 -15.08 -21.16 17.37
C ILE A 235 -15.70 -21.75 16.10
N PRO A 236 -16.41 -20.97 15.27
CA PRO A 236 -16.98 -21.45 14.02
C PRO A 236 -15.87 -21.74 12.99
N LEU A 237 -16.26 -22.37 11.89
CA LEU A 237 -15.38 -22.59 10.76
C LEU A 237 -15.25 -21.30 9.94
N LEU A 238 -14.23 -21.22 9.10
CA LEU A 238 -14.06 -20.15 8.11
C LEU A 238 -13.70 -20.74 6.75
N LEU A 239 -13.86 -19.94 5.70
CA LEU A 239 -13.26 -20.24 4.39
C LEU A 239 -11.88 -19.57 4.32
N GLY A 240 -10.85 -20.33 3.99
CA GLY A 240 -9.48 -19.81 4.02
C GLY A 240 -8.44 -20.77 3.48
N ASP A 241 -7.24 -20.25 3.21
CA ASP A 241 -6.06 -21.05 2.88
C ASP A 241 -5.29 -21.34 4.19
N PRO A 242 -5.12 -22.62 4.60
CA PRO A 242 -4.45 -22.97 5.86
C PRO A 242 -3.01 -22.46 5.97
N ASP A 243 -2.26 -22.41 4.86
CA ASP A 243 -0.87 -21.96 4.84
C ASP A 243 -0.81 -20.43 5.00
N GLU A 244 -1.69 -19.69 4.30
CA GLU A 244 -1.79 -18.24 4.43
C GLU A 244 -2.22 -17.84 5.86
N LEU A 245 -3.18 -18.54 6.46
CA LEU A 245 -3.62 -18.31 7.84
C LEU A 245 -2.53 -18.64 8.86
N THR A 246 -1.79 -19.73 8.63
CA THR A 246 -0.59 -20.06 9.42
C THR A 246 0.41 -18.92 9.40
N GLN A 247 0.65 -18.34 8.22
CA GLN A 247 1.58 -17.24 8.05
C GLN A 247 1.11 -15.93 8.71
N VAL A 248 -0.20 -15.66 8.74
CA VAL A 248 -0.75 -14.52 9.50
C VAL A 248 -0.40 -14.66 10.97
N VAL A 249 -0.71 -15.81 11.57
CA VAL A 249 -0.47 -16.03 13.00
C VAL A 249 1.03 -16.01 13.31
N GLN A 250 1.87 -16.59 12.44
CA GLN A 250 3.33 -16.56 12.57
C GLN A 250 3.87 -15.14 12.57
N ASN A 251 3.44 -14.30 11.62
CA ASN A 251 3.91 -12.92 11.52
C ASN A 251 3.49 -12.09 12.74
N LEU A 252 2.25 -12.23 13.22
CA LEU A 252 1.78 -11.51 14.41
C LEU A 252 2.53 -11.94 15.68
N LEU A 253 2.71 -13.23 15.91
CA LEU A 253 3.46 -13.74 17.06
C LEU A 253 4.95 -13.42 16.98
N ALA A 254 5.59 -13.54 15.81
CA ALA A 254 6.98 -13.16 15.63
C ALA A 254 7.19 -11.67 15.91
N ASN A 255 6.26 -10.80 15.50
CA ASN A 255 6.30 -9.39 15.88
C ASN A 255 6.17 -9.20 17.39
N ALA A 256 5.22 -9.88 18.04
CA ALA A 256 5.08 -9.82 19.50
C ALA A 256 6.35 -10.27 20.25
N ILE A 257 7.04 -11.31 19.75
CA ILE A 257 8.31 -11.81 20.32
C ILE A 257 9.48 -10.86 20.04
N ASN A 258 9.52 -10.21 18.89
CA ASN A 258 10.60 -9.30 18.52
C ASN A 258 10.50 -7.94 19.22
N TYR A 259 9.29 -7.44 19.43
CA TYR A 259 9.05 -6.11 19.98
C TYR A 259 8.50 -6.12 21.41
N GLY A 260 8.28 -7.31 21.99
CA GLY A 260 7.88 -7.51 23.38
C GLY A 260 9.03 -7.29 24.37
N THR A 261 8.67 -7.14 25.64
CA THR A 261 9.60 -7.05 26.77
C THR A 261 9.63 -8.36 27.55
N PRO A 262 10.80 -8.83 28.04
CA PRO A 262 10.94 -10.12 28.75
C PRO A 262 10.01 -10.27 29.96
N ASP A 263 9.67 -9.19 30.66
CA ASP A 263 8.83 -9.24 31.87
C ASP A 263 7.32 -9.30 31.59
N ASN A 264 6.89 -9.43 30.32
CA ASN A 264 5.47 -9.48 29.97
C ASN A 264 5.16 -10.65 29.02
N ASN A 265 4.13 -11.40 29.37
CA ASN A 265 3.63 -12.49 28.54
C ASN A 265 2.95 -11.95 27.28
N ILE A 266 3.10 -12.70 26.19
CA ILE A 266 2.35 -12.50 24.96
C ILE A 266 1.00 -13.18 25.13
N ARG A 267 -0.08 -12.45 24.89
CA ARG A 267 -1.44 -12.96 24.98
C ARG A 267 -1.97 -13.21 23.56
N LEU A 268 -2.37 -14.44 23.31
CA LEU A 268 -2.94 -14.93 22.05
C LEU A 268 -4.37 -15.36 22.31
N GLU A 269 -5.34 -14.69 21.71
CA GLU A 269 -6.77 -14.97 21.93
C GLU A 269 -7.48 -15.32 20.63
N ILE A 270 -8.35 -16.32 20.66
CA ILE A 270 -9.34 -16.60 19.61
C ILE A 270 -10.73 -16.47 20.21
N LYS A 271 -11.57 -15.62 19.60
CA LYS A 271 -12.94 -15.36 20.06
C LYS A 271 -13.90 -15.28 18.90
N ASN A 272 -15.17 -15.54 19.18
CA ASN A 272 -16.25 -15.21 18.28
C ASN A 272 -16.43 -13.70 18.22
N SER A 273 -16.61 -13.17 17.02
CA SER A 273 -17.06 -11.80 16.79
C SER A 273 -18.49 -11.83 16.27
N SER A 274 -19.44 -11.29 17.03
CA SER A 274 -20.83 -11.18 16.59
C SER A 274 -21.04 -10.10 15.53
N GLU A 275 -20.10 -9.17 15.40
CA GLU A 275 -20.18 -8.07 14.45
C GLU A 275 -18.80 -7.79 13.87
N MET A 276 -18.61 -8.16 12.61
CA MET A 276 -17.41 -7.83 11.86
C MET A 276 -17.41 -6.35 11.47
N PRO A 277 -16.25 -5.66 11.57
CA PRO A 277 -16.10 -4.33 11.01
C PRO A 277 -16.56 -4.30 9.54
N GLY A 278 -17.24 -3.24 9.12
CA GLY A 278 -17.64 -3.00 7.72
C GLY A 278 -18.76 -3.88 7.15
N THR A 279 -18.96 -5.12 7.64
CA THR A 279 -19.99 -6.04 7.11
C THR A 279 -21.12 -6.34 8.09
N GLY A 280 -20.88 -6.19 9.40
CA GLY A 280 -21.85 -6.47 10.46
C GLY A 280 -22.20 -7.96 10.63
N GLY A 281 -21.54 -8.86 9.91
CA GLY A 281 -21.74 -10.31 10.00
C GLY A 281 -20.97 -10.96 11.15
N GLU A 282 -21.22 -12.25 11.40
CA GLU A 282 -20.43 -13.03 12.35
C GLU A 282 -19.02 -13.32 11.81
N GLY A 283 -18.06 -13.44 12.71
CA GLY A 283 -16.67 -13.70 12.38
C GLY A 283 -15.87 -14.29 13.53
N ILE A 284 -14.58 -14.47 13.29
CA ILE A 284 -13.62 -15.00 14.24
C ILE A 284 -12.51 -13.96 14.41
N ALA A 285 -12.28 -13.53 15.65
CA ALA A 285 -11.23 -12.60 16.01
C ALA A 285 -10.03 -13.36 16.57
N ILE A 286 -8.85 -13.12 15.99
CA ILE A 286 -7.54 -13.59 16.47
C ILE A 286 -6.76 -12.36 16.94
N ALA A 287 -6.50 -12.26 18.23
CA ALA A 287 -5.78 -11.14 18.82
C ALA A 287 -4.42 -11.57 19.37
N VAL A 288 -3.38 -10.81 19.03
CA VAL A 288 -2.04 -10.96 19.60
C VAL A 288 -1.69 -9.66 20.32
N THR A 289 -1.57 -9.74 21.65
CA THR A 289 -1.20 -8.61 22.51
C THR A 289 0.17 -8.85 23.13
N ASN A 290 1.06 -7.86 23.03
CA ASN A 290 2.32 -7.82 23.73
C ASN A 290 2.49 -6.46 24.43
N LYS A 291 3.37 -6.40 25.44
CA LYS A 291 3.82 -5.13 26.02
C LYS A 291 5.25 -4.87 25.60
N GLY A 292 5.51 -3.67 25.09
CA GLY A 292 6.76 -3.35 24.43
C GLY A 292 6.94 -1.86 24.22
N GLU A 293 7.75 -1.51 23.23
CA GLU A 293 7.99 -0.12 22.84
C GLU A 293 6.75 0.60 22.34
N GLY A 294 5.76 -0.16 21.89
CA GLY A 294 4.58 0.40 21.25
C GLY A 294 4.90 0.98 19.87
N ILE A 295 3.86 1.49 19.22
CA ILE A 295 3.92 2.12 17.92
C ILE A 295 3.39 3.54 18.08
N PRO A 296 4.15 4.59 17.67
CA PRO A 296 3.63 5.95 17.69
C PRO A 296 2.38 6.07 16.82
N GLU A 297 1.41 6.88 17.24
CA GLU A 297 0.13 7.05 16.52
C GLU A 297 0.33 7.48 15.05
N ALA A 298 1.29 8.38 14.80
CA ALA A 298 1.64 8.85 13.45
C ALA A 298 2.15 7.73 12.52
N GLU A 299 2.57 6.59 13.07
CA GLU A 299 3.13 5.45 12.34
C GLU A 299 2.12 4.33 12.09
N LEU A 300 0.99 4.29 12.82
CA LEU A 300 0.01 3.20 12.76
C LEU A 300 -0.57 2.97 11.36
N SER A 301 -0.74 4.02 10.56
CA SER A 301 -1.23 3.90 9.18
C SER A 301 -0.19 3.30 8.22
N ARG A 302 1.10 3.34 8.59
CA ARG A 302 2.24 3.03 7.72
C ARG A 302 2.91 1.69 8.02
N ILE A 303 2.74 1.13 9.21
CA ILE A 303 3.34 -0.17 9.60
C ILE A 303 2.91 -1.37 8.74
N THR A 304 1.84 -1.23 7.96
CA THR A 304 1.41 -2.24 6.97
C THR A 304 1.92 -1.95 5.55
N GLU A 305 2.66 -0.86 5.35
CA GLU A 305 3.37 -0.59 4.09
C GLU A 305 4.57 -1.55 3.94
N ARG A 306 4.89 -1.89 2.69
CA ARG A 306 6.00 -2.79 2.37
C ARG A 306 7.33 -2.16 2.77
N PHE A 307 8.20 -2.95 3.40
CA PHE A 307 9.52 -2.51 3.90
C PHE A 307 9.49 -1.39 4.95
N TYR A 308 8.30 -1.02 5.45
CA TYR A 308 8.17 0.03 6.44
C TYR A 308 8.55 -0.46 7.83
N ARG A 309 9.29 0.38 8.56
CA ARG A 309 9.83 0.08 9.89
C ARG A 309 9.98 1.38 10.66
N VAL A 310 9.50 1.39 11.90
CA VAL A 310 9.65 2.55 12.82
C VAL A 310 11.12 2.84 13.12
N ASP A 311 11.94 1.80 13.35
CA ASP A 311 13.41 1.92 13.49
C ASP A 311 14.13 0.92 12.56
N LYS A 312 14.77 1.46 11.51
CA LYS A 312 15.51 0.66 10.52
C LYS A 312 16.76 0.00 11.09
N GLY A 313 17.42 0.60 12.08
CA GLY A 313 18.70 0.12 12.61
C GLY A 313 18.52 -1.11 13.49
N ARG A 314 17.65 -1.00 14.50
CA ARG A 314 17.42 -2.07 15.48
C ARG A 314 16.62 -3.24 14.92
N SER A 315 15.66 -2.95 14.05
CA SER A 315 14.84 -3.99 13.47
C SER A 315 15.70 -4.89 12.54
N ARG A 316 16.72 -4.35 11.85
CA ARG A 316 17.65 -5.17 11.04
C ARG A 316 18.43 -6.16 11.90
N SER A 317 18.89 -5.77 13.09
CA SER A 317 19.54 -6.71 14.03
C SER A 317 18.61 -7.79 14.58
N MET A 318 17.29 -7.55 14.58
CA MET A 318 16.27 -8.53 14.97
C MET A 318 15.77 -9.37 13.78
N GLY A 319 16.39 -9.24 12.60
CA GLY A 319 16.09 -10.09 11.45
C GLY A 319 14.80 -9.76 10.69
N GLY A 320 14.10 -8.68 11.04
CA GLY A 320 12.86 -8.29 10.36
C GLY A 320 13.09 -7.92 8.89
N THR A 321 12.19 -8.36 8.02
CA THR A 321 12.16 -8.02 6.59
C THR A 321 11.42 -6.70 6.34
N GLY A 322 10.50 -6.33 7.24
CA GLY A 322 9.56 -5.22 7.02
C GLY A 322 8.43 -5.60 6.05
N LEU A 323 8.29 -6.88 5.69
CA LEU A 323 7.22 -7.37 4.82
C LEU A 323 6.12 -8.09 5.59
N GLY A 324 6.39 -8.60 6.80
CA GLY A 324 5.44 -9.44 7.56
C GLY A 324 4.05 -8.83 7.73
N LEU A 325 3.92 -7.57 8.18
CA LEU A 325 2.62 -6.93 8.33
C LEU A 325 1.95 -6.56 6.99
N ALA A 326 2.73 -6.34 5.94
CA ALA A 326 2.19 -6.15 4.59
C ALA A 326 1.59 -7.47 4.07
N ILE A 327 2.28 -8.60 4.29
CA ILE A 327 1.78 -9.94 3.98
C ILE A 327 0.48 -10.21 4.74
N VAL A 328 0.44 -9.93 6.05
CA VAL A 328 -0.79 -10.05 6.85
C VAL A 328 -1.91 -9.24 6.21
N LYS A 329 -1.69 -7.96 5.91
CA LYS A 329 -2.71 -7.09 5.30
C LYS A 329 -3.29 -7.68 4.00
N HIS A 330 -2.46 -8.18 3.10
CA HIS A 330 -2.93 -8.76 1.84
C HIS A 330 -3.65 -10.09 2.02
N ILE A 331 -3.16 -10.98 2.89
CA ILE A 331 -3.84 -12.25 3.20
C ILE A 331 -5.22 -11.96 3.78
N ILE A 332 -5.31 -11.04 4.75
CA ILE A 332 -6.58 -10.66 5.37
C ILE A 332 -7.54 -10.03 4.36
N GLY A 333 -7.05 -9.16 3.46
CA GLY A 333 -7.87 -8.59 2.38
C GLY A 333 -8.43 -9.66 1.43
N ARG A 334 -7.61 -10.64 1.05
CA ARG A 334 -8.02 -11.79 0.23
C ARG A 334 -9.12 -12.63 0.92
N HIS A 335 -9.01 -12.80 2.23
CA HIS A 335 -9.98 -13.51 3.08
C HIS A 335 -11.19 -12.65 3.50
N ARG A 336 -11.35 -11.43 2.96
CA ARG A 336 -12.45 -10.49 3.32
C ARG A 336 -12.50 -10.16 4.81
N GLY A 337 -11.35 -10.24 5.48
CA GLY A 337 -11.21 -9.91 6.89
C GLY A 337 -10.77 -8.47 7.11
N PHE A 338 -10.56 -8.14 8.39
CA PHE A 338 -10.11 -6.84 8.86
C PHE A 338 -8.90 -6.99 9.78
N LEU A 339 -7.94 -6.09 9.64
CA LEU A 339 -6.79 -5.96 10.55
C LEU A 339 -6.94 -4.65 11.31
N GLU A 340 -7.05 -4.75 12.62
CA GLU A 340 -7.07 -3.63 13.56
C GLU A 340 -5.79 -3.64 14.40
N ILE A 341 -5.25 -2.45 14.65
CA ILE A 341 -3.99 -2.27 15.37
C ILE A 341 -4.18 -1.18 16.41
N GLU A 342 -4.11 -1.58 17.67
CA GLU A 342 -4.17 -0.69 18.81
C GLU A 342 -2.80 -0.67 19.47
N SER A 343 -2.20 0.51 19.62
CA SER A 343 -0.92 0.62 20.32
C SER A 343 -0.75 1.95 21.01
N GLU A 344 -0.16 1.89 22.20
CA GLU A 344 0.35 3.06 22.91
C GLU A 344 1.86 2.92 23.17
N LEU A 345 2.60 4.02 23.08
CA LEU A 345 4.03 4.06 23.32
C LEU A 345 4.39 3.53 24.72
N ASN A 346 5.38 2.63 24.78
CA ASN A 346 5.87 1.94 25.98
C ASN A 346 4.79 1.15 26.76
N GLN A 347 3.69 0.82 26.11
CA GLN A 347 2.57 0.10 26.69
C GLN A 347 2.25 -1.15 25.87
N LYS A 348 0.97 -1.46 25.71
CA LYS A 348 0.51 -2.62 24.96
C LYS A 348 0.36 -2.28 23.49
N THR A 349 0.66 -3.28 22.68
CA THR A 349 0.30 -3.33 21.27
C THR A 349 -0.56 -4.56 21.08
N THR A 350 -1.73 -4.37 20.47
CA THR A 350 -2.65 -5.44 20.10
C THR A 350 -2.86 -5.40 18.60
N PHE A 351 -2.60 -6.53 17.94
CA PHE A 351 -3.00 -6.77 16.57
C PHE A 351 -4.20 -7.70 16.60
N THR A 352 -5.32 -7.25 16.04
CA THR A 352 -6.56 -8.04 15.95
C THR A 352 -6.89 -8.29 14.50
N VAL A 353 -6.97 -9.56 14.13
CA VAL A 353 -7.44 -10.02 12.82
C VAL A 353 -8.84 -10.57 12.98
N THR A 354 -9.78 -10.08 12.19
CA THR A 354 -11.16 -10.57 12.17
C THR A 354 -11.49 -11.16 10.81
N LEU A 355 -11.91 -12.43 10.77
CA LEU A 355 -12.22 -13.19 9.56
C LEU A 355 -13.69 -13.60 9.52
N PRO A 356 -14.34 -13.66 8.34
CA PRO A 356 -15.72 -14.12 8.23
C PRO A 356 -15.84 -15.59 8.61
N SER A 357 -16.82 -15.89 9.46
CA SER A 357 -17.16 -17.27 9.78
C SER A 357 -18.08 -17.84 8.70
N VAL A 358 -18.12 -19.17 8.61
CA VAL A 358 -19.12 -19.88 7.82
C VAL A 358 -19.95 -20.81 8.71
N SER A 359 -21.26 -20.70 8.56
CA SER A 359 -22.23 -21.56 9.22
C SER A 359 -22.41 -22.83 8.38
N LEU A 360 -22.31 -24.00 9.01
CA LEU A 360 -22.46 -25.33 8.38
C LEU A 360 -23.84 -25.60 7.75
N GLU A 361 -24.82 -24.69 7.88
CA GLU A 361 -26.14 -24.82 7.23
C GLU A 361 -26.11 -24.44 5.75
N LEU A 362 -25.14 -23.62 5.30
CA LEU A 362 -25.02 -23.13 3.92
C LEU A 362 -24.29 -24.10 2.98
N THR A 363 -23.65 -25.16 3.49
CA THR A 363 -22.80 -26.08 2.70
C THR A 363 -23.54 -27.30 2.15
N LYS A 364 -24.87 -27.42 2.33
CA LYS A 364 -25.65 -28.50 1.71
C LYS A 364 -26.12 -28.21 0.28
N ASP A 365 -26.04 -26.95 -0.16
CA ASP A 365 -26.53 -26.50 -1.48
C ASP A 365 -25.41 -25.99 -2.41
N MET A 366 -24.14 -26.20 -2.05
CA MET A 366 -22.96 -26.03 -2.93
C MET A 366 -22.32 -27.39 -3.21
#